data_AF-A0A2D8SZ03-F1
#
_entry.id   AF-A0A2D8SZ03-F1
#
_cell.length_a   1.000
_cell.length_b   1.000
_cell.length_c   1.000
_cell.angle_alpha   90.00
_cell.angle_beta   90.00
_cell.angle_gamma   90.00
#
_symmetry.space_group_name_H-M   'P 1'
#
loop_
_entity.id
_entity.type
_entity.pdbx_description
1 polymer ?
#
loop_
_entity_poly.entity_id
_entity_poly.type
_entity_poly.pdbx_seq_one_letter_code
_entity_poly.pdbx_strand_id
1 'polypeptide(L)'
;MSGYTLRGKGASGSVFSVLGPGGKDIDVTVSDDGSWAVTLDIFKSGGGASTAEKTGVPFLGALPFDPGVVRGGDDGVHRIIAEPEGESAKAFSAVVEKIEDFVSQDQDSDGLEII
;
A
#
# COMPACT_ATOMS: atom_id res chain seq x y z
N MET A 1 4.14 -2.90 -5.45
CA MET A 1 4.66 -2.33 -4.19
C MET A 1 4.50 -0.83 -4.25
N SER A 2 4.12 -0.20 -3.14
CA SER A 2 3.99 1.26 -3.03
C SER A 2 5.21 1.97 -2.42
N GLY A 3 6.30 1.24 -2.13
CA GLY A 3 7.55 1.79 -1.57
C GLY A 3 7.65 1.65 -0.05
N TYR A 4 8.71 2.20 0.55
CA TYR A 4 8.91 2.23 2.01
C TYR A 4 8.87 3.65 2.52
N THR A 5 7.93 3.96 3.42
CA THR A 5 7.71 5.32 3.91
C THR A 5 8.55 5.59 5.15
N LEU A 6 9.48 6.54 5.05
CA LEU A 6 10.13 7.14 6.21
C LEU A 6 9.22 8.23 6.78
N ARG A 7 9.15 8.30 8.11
CA ARG A 7 8.34 9.27 8.83
C ARG A 7 9.15 9.88 9.96
N GLY A 8 8.86 11.13 10.28
CA GLY A 8 9.50 11.78 11.41
C GLY A 8 8.82 13.08 11.80
N LYS A 9 9.48 13.80 12.70
CA LYS A 9 9.09 15.15 13.12
C LYS A 9 10.22 16.14 12.85
N GLY A 10 9.87 17.40 12.63
CA GLY A 10 10.83 18.47 12.36
C GLY A 10 10.25 19.85 12.67
N ALA A 11 11.02 20.89 12.39
CA ALA A 11 10.54 22.26 12.48
C ALA A 11 9.51 22.53 11.38
N SER A 12 8.33 23.02 11.75
CA SER A 12 7.26 23.39 10.82
C SER A 12 7.78 24.33 9.72
N GLY A 13 7.39 24.06 8.47
CA GLY A 13 7.79 24.84 7.29
C GLY A 13 9.25 24.65 6.87
N SER A 14 10.02 23.79 7.53
CA SER A 14 11.38 23.46 7.08
C SER A 14 11.36 22.54 5.85
N VAL A 15 12.36 22.72 4.99
CA VAL A 15 12.62 21.86 3.84
C VAL A 15 14.01 21.26 4.01
N PHE A 16 14.11 19.96 3.79
CA PHE A 16 15.39 19.23 3.79
C PHE A 16 15.35 18.14 2.72
N SER A 17 16.50 17.56 2.42
CA SER A 17 16.60 16.49 1.43
C SER A 17 16.98 15.17 2.09
N VAL A 18 16.37 14.08 1.63
CA VAL A 18 16.66 12.71 2.03
C VAL A 18 17.36 12.01 0.89
N LEU A 19 18.55 11.47 1.16
CA LEU A 19 19.26 10.64 0.20
C LEU A 19 18.57 9.28 0.07
N GLY A 20 17.87 9.09 -1.04
CA GLY A 20 17.16 7.85 -1.38
C GLY A 20 18.04 6.78 -2.02
N PRO A 21 17.45 5.61 -2.30
CA PRO A 21 18.12 4.53 -3.02
C PRO A 21 18.69 4.99 -4.37
N GLY A 22 19.91 4.55 -4.69
CA GLY A 22 20.60 4.96 -5.91
C GLY A 22 21.18 6.37 -5.89
N GLY A 23 21.28 6.99 -4.71
CA GLY A 23 21.91 8.31 -4.53
C GLY A 23 21.07 9.47 -5.04
N LYS A 24 19.75 9.30 -5.12
CA LYS A 24 18.82 10.35 -5.54
C LYS A 24 18.36 11.16 -4.33
N ASP A 25 18.48 12.46 -4.42
CA ASP A 25 17.93 13.38 -3.44
C ASP A 25 16.41 13.49 -3.58
N ILE A 26 15.71 13.45 -2.44
CA ILE A 26 14.26 13.59 -2.37
C ILE A 26 13.95 14.71 -1.39
N ASP A 27 13.34 15.77 -1.90
CA ASP A 27 12.99 16.93 -1.09
C ASP A 27 11.76 16.61 -0.22
N VAL A 28 11.87 16.95 1.06
CA VAL A 28 10.87 16.73 2.08
C VAL A 28 10.52 18.07 2.71
N THR A 29 9.22 18.36 2.75
CA THR A 29 8.68 19.51 3.47
C THR A 29 8.02 19.04 4.76
N VAL A 30 8.36 19.68 5.87
CA VAL A 30 7.72 19.43 7.15
C VAL A 30 6.40 20.19 7.21
N SER A 31 5.32 19.45 7.47
CA SER A 31 3.97 20.00 7.62
C SER A 31 3.87 20.92 8.84
N ASP A 32 2.79 21.71 8.89
CA ASP A 32 2.57 22.69 9.95
C ASP A 32 2.48 22.07 11.35
N ASP A 33 2.00 20.83 11.43
CA ASP A 33 1.93 20.01 12.65
C ASP A 33 3.29 19.40 13.06
N GLY A 34 4.34 19.73 12.32
CA GLY A 34 5.70 19.25 12.54
C GLY A 34 5.96 17.85 12.03
N SER A 35 4.99 17.18 11.38
CA SER A 35 5.17 15.85 10.81
C SER A 35 5.74 15.90 9.40
N TRP A 36 6.45 14.86 9.00
CA TRP A 36 6.86 14.65 7.61
C TRP A 36 6.84 13.17 7.27
N ALA A 37 6.64 12.88 5.99
CA ALA A 37 6.76 11.55 5.44
C ALA A 37 7.37 11.62 4.03
N VAL A 38 8.21 10.65 3.70
CA VAL A 38 8.75 10.47 2.35
C VAL A 38 8.78 9.00 2.00
N THR A 39 8.29 8.66 0.81
CA THR A 39 8.24 7.27 0.35
C THR A 39 9.42 6.98 -0.57
N LEU A 40 10.26 6.03 -0.15
CA LEU A 40 11.40 5.57 -0.91
C LEU A 40 10.97 4.48 -1.90
N ASP A 41 11.33 4.68 -3.16
CA ASP A 41 11.18 3.66 -4.19
C ASP A 41 12.36 2.67 -4.13
N ILE A 42 12.23 1.67 -3.24
CA ILE A 42 13.24 0.61 -3.08
C ILE A 42 13.20 -0.38 -4.25
N PHE A 43 11.99 -0.65 -4.77
CA PHE A 43 11.74 -1.54 -5.89
C PHE A 43 10.72 -0.90 -6.81
N LYS A 44 10.94 -1.01 -8.13
CA LYS A 44 10.02 -0.50 -9.15
C LYS A 44 8.56 -0.77 -8.80
N SER A 45 7.75 0.28 -8.90
CA SER A 45 6.31 0.24 -8.67
C SER A 45 5.51 0.16 -9.98
N GLY A 46 4.19 -0.01 -9.89
CA GLY A 46 3.28 0.06 -11.05
C GLY A 46 3.21 -1.17 -11.96
N GLY A 47 4.18 -2.10 -11.91
CA GLY A 47 4.21 -3.28 -12.79
C GLY A 47 2.92 -4.13 -12.73
N GLY A 48 2.37 -4.35 -11.53
CA GLY A 48 1.12 -5.10 -11.35
C GLY A 48 -0.09 -4.39 -11.95
N ALA A 49 -0.21 -3.07 -11.78
CA ALA A 49 -1.28 -2.27 -12.36
C ALA A 49 -1.21 -2.26 -13.89
N SER A 50 0.00 -2.07 -14.45
CA SER A 50 0.21 -2.12 -15.90
C SER A 50 -0.14 -3.49 -16.49
N THR A 51 0.20 -4.59 -15.80
CA THR A 51 -0.18 -5.93 -16.26
C THR A 51 -1.69 -6.11 -16.19
N ALA A 52 -2.34 -5.70 -15.10
CA ALA A 52 -3.78 -5.81 -14.93
C ALA A 52 -4.55 -5.08 -16.05
N GLU A 53 -4.12 -3.86 -16.38
CA GLU A 53 -4.63 -3.08 -17.52
C GLU A 53 -4.44 -3.82 -18.85
N LYS A 54 -3.23 -4.35 -19.11
CA LYS A 54 -2.93 -5.09 -20.35
C LYS A 54 -3.74 -6.37 -20.51
N THR A 55 -4.06 -7.05 -19.41
CA THR A 55 -4.80 -8.32 -19.42
C THR A 55 -6.30 -8.13 -19.21
N GLY A 56 -6.78 -6.89 -19.04
CA GLY A 56 -8.19 -6.59 -18.83
C GLY A 56 -8.76 -7.13 -17.51
N VAL A 57 -7.92 -7.30 -16.48
CA VAL A 57 -8.37 -7.77 -15.15
C VAL A 57 -8.37 -6.61 -14.15
N PRO A 58 -9.22 -6.63 -13.11
CA PRO A 58 -9.24 -5.58 -12.10
C PRO A 58 -7.92 -5.47 -11.33
N PHE A 59 -7.47 -4.23 -11.11
CA PHE A 59 -6.36 -3.96 -10.21
C PHE A 59 -6.87 -3.74 -8.78
N LEU A 60 -6.65 -4.73 -7.91
CA LEU A 60 -7.16 -4.69 -6.54
C LEU A 60 -6.36 -3.71 -5.65
N GLY A 61 -5.06 -3.54 -5.90
CA GLY A 61 -4.26 -2.57 -5.18
C GLY A 61 -2.78 -2.93 -5.11
N ALA A 62 -2.02 -2.15 -4.35
CA ALA A 62 -0.62 -2.39 -4.06
C ALA A 62 -0.38 -2.33 -2.56
N LEU A 63 0.43 -3.27 -2.06
CA LEU A 63 0.88 -3.25 -0.67
C LEU A 63 2.17 -2.43 -0.52
N PRO A 64 2.39 -1.76 0.62
CA PRO A 64 3.66 -1.12 0.96
C PRO A 64 4.76 -2.15 1.13
N PHE A 65 6.00 -1.71 0.97
CA PHE A 65 7.15 -2.50 1.38
C PHE A 65 7.21 -2.48 2.89
N ASP A 66 7.01 -3.63 3.53
CA ASP A 66 6.99 -3.74 4.99
C ASP A 66 7.81 -4.95 5.43
N PRO A 67 9.01 -4.73 6.01
CA PRO A 67 9.85 -5.81 6.54
C PRO A 67 9.16 -6.66 7.61
N GLY A 68 8.15 -6.11 8.29
CA GLY A 68 7.35 -6.83 9.29
C GLY A 68 6.51 -7.97 8.69
N VAL A 69 6.25 -7.97 7.38
CA VAL A 69 5.56 -9.08 6.71
C VAL A 69 6.40 -10.36 6.76
N VAL A 70 7.71 -10.25 6.50
CA VAL A 70 8.62 -11.42 6.55
C VAL A 70 8.75 -11.94 7.97
N ARG A 71 8.99 -11.05 8.94
CA ARG A 71 9.07 -11.42 10.36
C ARG A 71 7.79 -12.08 10.85
N GLY A 72 6.63 -11.52 10.51
CA GLY A 72 5.35 -12.11 10.89
C GLY A 72 5.11 -13.51 10.31
N GLY A 73 5.70 -13.79 9.14
CA GLY A 73 5.73 -15.14 8.57
C GLY A 73 6.57 -16.11 9.40
N ASP A 74 7.77 -15.70 9.80
CA ASP A 74 8.69 -16.52 10.60
C ASP A 74 8.20 -16.72 12.05
N ASP A 75 7.63 -15.68 12.66
CA ASP A 75 7.14 -15.67 14.05
C ASP A 75 5.76 -16.32 14.20
N GLY A 76 5.07 -16.62 13.09
CA GLY A 76 3.72 -17.20 13.08
C GLY A 76 2.59 -16.22 13.42
N VAL A 77 2.87 -14.92 13.53
CA VAL A 77 1.87 -13.87 13.75
C VAL A 77 1.91 -12.88 12.58
N HIS A 78 0.92 -12.97 11.70
CA HIS A 78 0.89 -12.15 10.49
C HIS A 78 0.89 -10.66 10.82
N ARG A 79 1.57 -9.87 9.97
CA ARG A 79 1.74 -8.42 10.13
C ARG A 79 0.43 -7.65 10.37
N ILE A 80 -0.63 -8.09 9.70
CA ILE A 80 -1.97 -7.49 9.76
C ILE A 80 -2.61 -7.69 11.15
N ILE A 81 -2.30 -8.80 11.82
CA ILE A 81 -2.79 -9.09 13.17
C ILE A 81 -1.92 -8.36 14.20
N ALA A 82 -0.60 -8.37 14.00
CA ALA A 82 0.35 -7.72 14.90
C ALA A 82 0.20 -6.19 14.93
N GLU A 83 -0.09 -5.56 13.78
CA GLU A 83 -0.31 -4.11 13.65
C GLU A 83 -1.53 -3.82 12.77
N PRO A 84 -2.76 -3.90 13.32
CA PRO A 84 -4.00 -3.71 12.56
C PRO A 84 -4.17 -2.29 12.03
N GLU A 85 -3.55 -1.30 12.70
CA GLU A 85 -3.57 0.10 12.28
C GLU A 85 -2.41 0.47 11.34
N GLY A 86 -1.52 -0.48 11.04
CA GLY A 86 -0.38 -0.29 10.17
C GLY A 86 -0.77 -0.11 8.70
N GLU A 87 0.12 0.48 7.91
CA GLU A 87 -0.14 0.73 6.49
C GLU A 87 -0.40 -0.56 5.70
N SER A 88 0.33 -1.63 6.01
CA SER A 88 0.12 -2.95 5.38
C SER A 88 -1.27 -3.51 5.67
N ALA A 89 -1.75 -3.39 6.91
CA ALA A 89 -3.08 -3.84 7.31
C ALA A 89 -4.18 -3.04 6.61
N LYS A 90 -4.03 -1.72 6.55
CA LYS A 90 -4.96 -0.81 5.86
C LYS A 90 -5.00 -1.09 4.35
N ALA A 91 -3.84 -1.22 3.71
CA ALA A 91 -3.75 -1.52 2.29
C ALA A 91 -4.33 -2.92 1.96
N PHE A 92 -4.09 -3.90 2.83
CA PHE A 92 -4.67 -5.23 2.67
C PHE A 92 -6.18 -5.22 2.83
N SER A 93 -6.70 -4.52 3.84
CA SER A 93 -8.15 -4.39 4.07
C SER A 93 -8.86 -3.78 2.86
N ALA A 94 -8.29 -2.75 2.24
CA ALA A 94 -8.83 -2.16 1.01
C ALA A 94 -8.81 -3.11 -0.20
N VAL A 95 -7.88 -4.07 -0.25
CA VAL A 95 -7.88 -5.13 -1.26
C VAL A 95 -9.00 -6.12 -0.99
N VAL A 96 -9.20 -6.51 0.27
CA VAL A 96 -10.27 -7.42 0.68
C VAL A 96 -11.65 -6.83 0.39
N GLU A 97 -11.87 -5.55 0.73
CA GLU A 97 -13.13 -4.85 0.45
C GLU A 97 -13.50 -4.92 -1.04
N LYS A 98 -12.54 -4.70 -1.95
CA LYS A 98 -12.79 -4.84 -3.39
C LYS A 98 -13.10 -6.27 -3.82
N ILE A 99 -12.54 -7.26 -3.15
CA ILE A 99 -12.85 -8.68 -3.41
C ILE A 99 -14.27 -8.98 -2.93
N GLU A 100 -14.65 -8.51 -1.74
CA GLU A 100 -15.99 -8.66 -1.19
C GLU A 100 -17.05 -7.99 -2.08
N ASP A 101 -16.77 -6.77 -2.56
CA ASP A 101 -17.63 -6.07 -3.52
C ASP A 101 -17.81 -6.87 -4.81
N PHE A 102 -16.71 -7.42 -5.35
CA PHE A 102 -16.74 -8.20 -6.58
C PHE A 102 -17.55 -9.49 -6.42
N VAL A 103 -17.36 -10.21 -5.31
CA VAL A 103 -18.06 -11.48 -5.05
C VAL A 103 -19.54 -11.25 -4.71
N SER A 104 -19.88 -10.15 -4.05
CA SER A 104 -21.26 -9.83 -3.68
C SER A 104 -22.12 -9.43 -4.88
N GLN A 105 -21.53 -8.79 -5.89
CA GLN A 105 -22.24 -8.39 -7.12
C GLN A 105 -22.69 -9.59 -7.97
N ASP A 106 -21.99 -10.73 -7.91
CA ASP A 106 -22.36 -11.94 -8.66
C ASP A 106 -23.63 -12.62 -8.10
N GLN A 107 -23.96 -12.43 -6.82
CA GLN A 107 -25.13 -13.06 -6.18
C GLN A 107 -26.48 -12.41 -6.55
N ASP A 108 -26.47 -11.17 -7.05
CA ASP A 108 -27.69 -10.47 -7.48
C ASP A 108 -28.07 -10.78 -8.95
N SER A 109 -27.26 -11.57 -9.66
CA SER A 109 -27.50 -11.95 -11.06
C SER A 109 -28.31 -13.25 -11.23
N ASP A 110 -28.69 -13.92 -10.15
CA ASP A 110 -29.43 -15.19 -10.19
C ASP A 110 -30.95 -14.99 -10.33
N GLY A 111 -31.32 -14.20 -11.34
CA GLY A 111 -32.63 -14.24 -11.98
C GLY A 111 -32.58 -15.18 -13.19
N LEU A 112 -32.28 -16.46 -12.97
CA LEU A 112 -32.42 -17.49 -14.01
C LEU A 112 -33.90 -17.67 -14.33
N GLU A 113 -34.36 -16.99 -15.38
CA GLU A 113 -35.66 -17.23 -16.00
C GLU A 113 -35.58 -18.60 -16.71
N ILE A 114 -36.09 -19.64 -16.02
CA ILE A 114 -36.28 -20.95 -16.62
C ILE A 114 -37.51 -20.85 -17.53
N ILE A 115 -37.29 -20.86 -18.85
CA ILE A 115 -38.32 -21.04 -19.87
C ILE A 115 -38.68 -22.52 -20.01
#